data_AF-A0A2D5HN68-F1
#
_entry.id   AF-A0A2D5HN68-F1
#
_cell.length_a   1.000
_cell.length_b   1.000
_cell.length_c   1.000
_cell.angle_alpha   90.00
_cell.angle_beta   90.00
_cell.angle_gamma   90.00
#
_symmetry.space_group_name_H-M   'P 1'
#
loop_
_entity.id
_entity.type
_entity.pdbx_description
1 polymer ?
#
loop_
_entity_poly.entity_id
_entity_poly.type
_entity_poly.pdbx_seq_one_letter_code
_entity_poly.pdbx_strand_id
1 'polypeptide(L)' 'SRTGTELFYAKPYNNDWNGTLDGVELPAGSYYYRIDLDGDGTIDFEGWFYLTR' A
#
# COMPACT_ATOMS: atom_id res chain seq x y z
N SER A 1 2.05 -19.48 -0.27
CA SER A 1 2.91 -18.40 0.28
C SER A 1 2.53 -17.10 -0.40
N ARG A 2 2.32 -16.02 0.35
CA ARG A 2 2.08 -14.69 -0.25
C ARG A 2 3.44 -14.02 -0.38
N THR A 3 4.00 -14.04 -1.59
CA THR A 3 5.32 -13.46 -1.86
C THR A 3 5.15 -11.95 -2.08
N GLY A 4 5.42 -11.16 -1.06
CA GLY A 4 5.44 -9.70 -1.13
C GLY A 4 6.01 -9.10 0.15
N THR A 5 6.80 -8.05 0.02
CA THR A 5 7.29 -7.25 1.15
C THR A 5 6.30 -6.14 1.42
N GLU A 6 5.92 -5.92 2.67
CA GLU A 6 5.14 -4.74 3.05
C GLU A 6 6.02 -3.49 2.92
N LEU A 7 5.57 -2.53 2.11
CA LEU A 7 6.32 -1.29 1.85
C LEU A 7 5.80 -0.12 2.68
N PHE A 8 4.54 -0.16 3.07
CA PHE A 8 3.88 0.88 3.82
C PHE A 8 2.67 0.30 4.57
N TYR A 9 2.46 0.75 5.80
CA TYR A 9 1.29 0.47 6.61
C TYR A 9 0.93 1.71 7.43
N ALA A 10 -0.35 2.03 7.51
CA ALA A 10 -0.86 3.11 8.37
C ALA A 10 -2.27 2.79 8.89
N LYS A 11 -2.54 3.20 10.14
CA LYS A 11 -3.85 3.15 10.78
C LYS A 11 -3.96 4.33 11.76
N PRO A 12 -4.67 5.43 11.43
CA PRO A 12 -5.39 5.69 10.17
C PRO A 12 -4.46 6.03 9.00
N TYR A 13 -4.92 5.81 7.77
CA TYR A 13 -4.23 6.26 6.56
C TYR A 13 -4.84 7.57 6.06
N ASN A 14 -4.02 8.62 5.94
CA ASN A 14 -4.46 9.96 5.54
C ASN A 14 -4.21 10.26 4.05
N ASN A 15 -3.99 9.23 3.24
CA ASN A 15 -3.61 9.37 1.83
C ASN A 15 -2.28 10.12 1.64
N ASP A 16 -1.33 9.89 2.55
CA ASP A 16 -0.06 10.63 2.70
C ASP A 16 1.19 9.84 2.29
N TRP A 17 1.01 8.57 1.90
CA TRP A 17 2.12 7.81 1.33
C TRP A 17 2.51 8.37 -0.04
N ASN A 18 3.79 8.71 -0.17
CA ASN A 18 4.34 9.40 -1.32
C ASN A 18 5.17 8.49 -2.24
N GLY A 19 5.00 7.16 -2.13
CA GLY A 19 5.73 6.20 -2.97
C GLY A 19 7.18 5.97 -2.52
N THR A 20 7.47 6.13 -1.22
CA THR A 20 8.80 5.87 -0.64
C THR A 20 8.78 4.74 0.38
N LEU A 21 9.93 4.11 0.59
CA LEU A 21 10.24 3.21 1.70
C LEU A 21 11.52 3.74 2.36
N ASP A 22 11.47 4.05 3.66
CA ASP A 22 12.60 4.61 4.41
C ASP A 22 13.23 5.85 3.76
N GLY A 23 12.39 6.71 3.16
CA GLY A 23 12.82 7.92 2.45
C GLY A 23 13.44 7.67 1.07
N VAL A 24 13.55 6.41 0.64
CA VAL A 24 14.01 6.02 -0.70
C VAL A 24 12.81 5.84 -1.62
N GLU A 25 12.86 6.44 -2.80
CA GLU A 25 11.80 6.29 -3.79
C GLU A 25 11.70 4.87 -4.33
N LEU A 26 10.48 4.36 -4.41
CA LEU A 26 10.20 3.04 -4.97
C LEU A 26 10.04 3.10 -6.49
N PRO A 27 10.50 2.10 -7.26
CA PRO A 27 10.46 2.15 -8.72
C PRO A 27 9.05 2.34 -9.29
N ALA A 28 8.94 2.94 -10.47
CA ALA A 28 7.66 2.92 -11.19
C ALA A 28 7.25 1.47 -11.48
N GLY A 29 5.97 1.15 -11.32
CA GLY A 29 5.50 -0.22 -11.43
C GLY A 29 4.17 -0.47 -10.73
N SER A 30 3.69 -1.71 -10.83
CA SER A 30 2.46 -2.13 -10.15
C SER A 30 2.73 -2.51 -8.71
N TYR A 31 1.95 -1.94 -7.80
CA TYR A 31 1.98 -2.22 -6.37
C TYR A 31 0.62 -2.72 -5.92
N TYR A 32 0.61 -3.72 -5.04
CA TYR A 32 -0.60 -4.30 -4.49
C TYR A 32 -0.98 -3.58 -3.18
N TYR A 33 -2.26 -3.30 -3.00
CA TYR A 33 -2.80 -2.65 -1.79
C TYR A 33 -3.93 -3.48 -1.18
N ARG A 34 -4.15 -3.29 0.13
CA ARG A 34 -5.28 -3.80 0.91
C ARG A 34 -5.78 -2.72 1.85
N ILE A 35 -7.10 -2.55 1.97
CA ILE A 35 -7.76 -1.59 2.86
C ILE A 35 -8.81 -2.34 3.68
N ASP A 36 -8.71 -2.19 4.99
CA ASP A 36 -9.73 -2.50 6.00
C ASP A 36 -10.36 -1.15 6.39
N LEU A 37 -11.53 -0.85 5.81
CA LEU A 37 -12.15 0.47 5.87
C LEU A 37 -12.93 0.67 7.17
N ASP A 38 -13.58 -0.38 7.67
CA ASP A 38 -14.38 -0.33 8.89
C ASP A 38 -13.62 -0.79 10.15
N GLY A 39 -12.43 -1.37 9.98
CA GLY A 39 -11.53 -1.76 11.06
C GLY A 39 -11.87 -3.12 11.66
N ASP A 40 -12.67 -3.96 10.98
CA ASP A 40 -13.13 -5.26 11.48
C ASP A 40 -12.12 -6.41 11.25
N GLY A 41 -11.03 -6.13 10.53
CA GLY A 41 -9.97 -7.09 10.21
C GLY A 41 -10.19 -7.88 8.91
N THR A 42 -11.34 -7.70 8.27
CA THR A 42 -11.65 -8.11 6.89
C THR A 42 -11.10 -7.07 5.93
N ILE A 43 -10.86 -7.48 4.69
CA ILE A 43 -10.41 -6.55 3.64
C ILE A 43 -11.60 -6.20 2.77
N ASP A 44 -11.93 -4.92 2.75
CA ASP A 44 -12.99 -4.37 1.92
C ASP A 44 -12.51 -4.11 0.51
N PHE A 45 -11.28 -3.62 0.37
CA PHE A 45 -10.68 -3.31 -0.93
C PHE A 45 -9.29 -3.88 -1.06
N GLU A 46 -9.04 -4.53 -2.18
CA GLU A 46 -7.70 -4.92 -2.59
C GLU A 46 -7.58 -4.83 -4.11
N GLY A 47 -6.35 -4.69 -4.56
CA GLY A 47 -6.06 -4.57 -5.98
C GLY A 47 -4.64 -4.13 -6.20
N TRP A 48 -4.37 -3.65 -7.40
CA TRP A 48 -3.11 -3.05 -7.74
C TRP A 48 -3.33 -1.65 -8.31
N PHE A 49 -2.36 -0.77 -8.08
CA PHE A 49 -2.26 0.51 -8.76
C PHE A 49 -0.87 0.60 -9.41
N TYR A 50 -0.74 1.48 -10.40
CA TYR A 50 0.56 1.73 -11.03
C TYR A 50 1.14 3.03 -10.47
N LEU A 51 2.34 2.97 -9.90
CA LEU A 51 3.08 4.14 -9.43
C LEU A 51 3.78 4.80 -10.63
N THR A 52 3.38 6.02 -10.99
CA THR A 52 3.98 6.84 -12.05
C THR A 52 4.94 7.88 -11.48
N ARG A 53 5.73 8.53 -12.35
CA ARG A 53 6.67 9.61 -12.04
C ARG A 53 6.29 10.90 -12.75
#